data_AF-A0AB39Z4L0-F1
#
_entry.id   AF-A0AB39Z4L0-F1
#
_cell.length_a   1.000
_cell.length_b   1.000
_cell.length_c   1.000
_cell.angle_alpha   90.00
_cell.angle_beta   90.00
_cell.angle_gamma   90.00
#
_symmetry.space_group_name_H-M   'P 1'
#
loop_
_entity.id
_entity.type
_entity.pdbx_description
1 polymer ?
#
loop_
_entity_poly.entity_id
_entity_poly.type
_entity_poly.pdbx_seq_one_letter_code
_entity_poly.pdbx_strand_id
1 'polypeptide(L)'
;MEVGVTLNNELEAQISEAFCIFDTHGDKYIDTRNVGNVLRFLGCVPTEKEVEEVVKATESTDYPGETYILKFIAHVSQLLMDRQMEPASSEKLLEAFEILDPENKKYLTKEYFGKLMAEEGEPFTQEELDAMWPVAIDPITGNIPFTFYINQLRHKPKIYEIAEVIKEELAQAEREKGKKPQQTMF
;
A
#
# COMPACT_ATOMS: atom_id res chain seq x y z
N MET A 1 -31.25 11.07 3.35
CA MET A 1 -30.75 10.52 4.63
C MET A 1 -29.32 10.14 4.31
N GLU A 2 -28.35 10.97 4.72
CA GLU A 2 -26.93 10.60 4.55
C GLU A 2 -26.70 9.39 5.45
N VAL A 3 -26.58 8.21 4.83
CA VAL A 3 -26.16 7.01 5.55
C VAL A 3 -24.67 7.19 5.78
N GLY A 4 -24.32 7.80 6.92
CA GLY A 4 -22.94 7.90 7.36
C GLY A 4 -22.33 6.50 7.44
N VAL A 5 -21.15 6.33 6.86
CA VAL A 5 -20.37 5.10 7.01
C VAL A 5 -19.98 4.97 8.48
N THR A 6 -20.42 3.90 9.13
CA THR A 6 -19.99 3.59 10.50
C THR A 6 -18.57 3.05 10.45
N LEU A 7 -17.64 3.77 11.09
CA LEU A 7 -16.24 3.37 11.24
C LEU A 7 -16.03 2.85 12.66
N ASN A 8 -15.34 1.71 12.78
CA ASN A 8 -15.23 0.98 14.06
C ASN A 8 -13.92 1.24 14.80
N ASN A 9 -12.87 1.65 14.09
CA ASN A 9 -11.53 1.80 14.65
C ASN A 9 -10.70 2.80 13.84
N GLU A 10 -9.50 3.12 14.35
CA GLU A 10 -8.57 4.07 13.73
C GLU A 10 -8.10 3.60 12.34
N LEU A 11 -7.93 2.29 12.12
CA LEU A 11 -7.53 1.76 10.81
C LEU A 11 -8.59 2.09 9.74
N GLU A 12 -9.86 1.80 10.02
CA GLU A 12 -10.96 2.11 9.13
C GLU A 12 -11.09 3.62 8.88
N ALA A 13 -10.81 4.45 9.89
CA ALA A 13 -10.81 5.90 9.75
C ALA A 13 -9.74 6.40 8.78
N GLN A 14 -8.50 5.91 8.91
CA GLN A 14 -7.41 6.26 7.99
C GLN A 14 -7.71 5.79 6.55
N ILE A 15 -8.25 4.58 6.38
CA ILE A 15 -8.65 4.07 5.06
C ILE A 15 -9.78 4.93 4.47
N SER A 16 -10.78 5.29 5.27
CA SER A 16 -11.90 6.13 4.84
C SER A 16 -11.44 7.53 4.44
N GLU A 17 -10.53 8.14 5.19
CA GLU A 17 -9.96 9.46 4.89
C GLU A 17 -9.20 9.44 3.56
N ALA A 18 -8.32 8.44 3.36
CA ALA A 18 -7.61 8.27 2.10
C ALA A 18 -8.58 8.06 0.92
N PHE A 19 -9.60 7.22 1.09
CA PHE A 19 -10.61 6.98 0.06
C PHE A 19 -11.36 8.26 -0.32
N CYS A 20 -11.76 9.07 0.67
CA CYS A 20 -12.54 10.28 0.45
C CYS A 20 -11.76 11.39 -0.30
N ILE A 21 -10.42 11.33 -0.33
CA ILE A 21 -9.60 12.25 -1.15
C ILE A 21 -9.83 12.00 -2.64
N PHE A 22 -10.14 10.77 -3.02
CA PHE A 22 -10.36 10.36 -4.42
C PHE A 22 -11.86 10.26 -4.78
N ASP A 23 -12.76 10.32 -3.79
CA ASP A 23 -14.21 10.45 -3.98
C ASP A 23 -14.55 11.89 -4.41
N THR A 24 -14.52 12.13 -5.72
CA THR A 24 -14.73 13.45 -6.31
C THR A 24 -16.18 13.95 -6.17
N HIS A 25 -17.14 13.04 -6.01
CA HIS A 25 -18.57 13.36 -5.99
C HIS A 25 -19.16 13.38 -4.58
N GLY A 26 -18.43 12.88 -3.58
CA GLY A 26 -18.87 12.75 -2.19
C GLY A 26 -19.93 11.67 -2.00
N ASP A 27 -20.15 10.82 -3.00
CA ASP A 27 -21.21 9.81 -3.03
C ASP A 27 -20.76 8.44 -2.50
N LYS A 28 -19.52 8.37 -1.99
CA LYS A 28 -18.90 7.17 -1.42
C LYS A 28 -18.51 6.11 -2.44
N TYR A 29 -18.34 6.53 -3.69
CA TYR A 29 -17.76 5.72 -4.74
C TYR A 29 -16.46 6.36 -5.25
N ILE A 30 -15.57 5.51 -5.76
CA ILE A 30 -14.46 5.93 -6.58
C ILE A 30 -14.40 5.04 -7.81
N ASP A 31 -13.96 5.63 -8.92
CA ASP A 31 -13.58 4.86 -10.09
C ASP A 31 -12.49 3.84 -9.71
N THR A 32 -12.66 2.59 -10.15
CA THR A 32 -11.72 1.49 -9.89
C THR A 32 -10.28 1.82 -10.31
N ARG A 33 -10.07 2.70 -11.30
CA ARG A 33 -8.75 3.19 -11.72
C ARG A 33 -8.01 3.96 -10.62
N ASN A 34 -8.73 4.49 -9.62
CA ASN A 34 -8.15 5.19 -8.47
C ASN A 34 -7.78 4.26 -7.31
N VAL A 35 -8.12 2.97 -7.34
CA VAL A 35 -7.83 2.03 -6.24
C VAL A 35 -6.34 1.98 -5.92
N GLY A 36 -5.48 1.87 -6.95
CA GLY A 36 -4.02 1.88 -6.75
C GLY A 36 -3.52 3.19 -6.14
N ASN A 37 -4.12 4.33 -6.49
CA ASN A 37 -3.76 5.63 -5.93
C ASN A 37 -4.14 5.74 -4.44
N VAL A 38 -5.31 5.22 -4.05
CA VAL A 38 -5.72 5.18 -2.63
C VAL A 38 -4.76 4.31 -1.81
N LEU A 39 -4.41 3.12 -2.31
CA LEU A 39 -3.47 2.22 -1.65
C LEU A 39 -2.08 2.87 -1.47
N ARG A 40 -1.56 3.51 -2.51
CA ARG A 40 -0.28 4.23 -2.46
C ARG A 40 -0.34 5.45 -1.54
N PHE A 41 -1.49 6.14 -1.47
CA PHE A 41 -1.71 7.24 -0.53
C PHE A 41 -1.71 6.78 0.94
N LEU A 42 -2.24 5.59 1.22
CA LEU A 42 -2.13 4.94 2.54
C LEU A 42 -0.70 4.51 2.89
N GLY A 43 0.23 4.59 1.93
CA GLY A 43 1.62 4.20 2.08
C GLY A 43 1.90 2.73 1.78
N CYS A 44 0.95 2.02 1.16
CA CYS A 44 1.18 0.69 0.61
C CYS A 44 2.04 0.77 -0.65
N VAL A 45 2.75 -0.31 -0.98
CA VAL A 45 3.49 -0.48 -2.24
C VAL A 45 2.94 -1.73 -2.95
N PRO A 46 1.71 -1.68 -3.48
CA PRO A 46 1.13 -2.82 -4.19
C PRO A 46 1.75 -2.98 -5.58
N THR A 47 1.88 -4.24 -5.99
CA THR A 47 2.05 -4.64 -7.40
C THR A 47 0.76 -4.39 -8.18
N GLU A 48 0.84 -4.24 -9.50
CA GLU A 48 -0.34 -4.09 -10.35
C GLU A 48 -1.28 -5.28 -10.24
N LYS A 49 -0.73 -6.49 -10.06
CA LYS A 49 -1.53 -7.69 -9.78
C LYS A 49 -2.33 -7.57 -8.48
N GLU A 50 -1.71 -7.11 -7.40
CA GLU A 50 -2.41 -6.91 -6.12
C GLU A 50 -3.49 -5.82 -6.24
N VAL A 51 -3.23 -4.74 -6.98
CA VAL A 51 -4.24 -3.70 -7.27
C VAL A 51 -5.45 -4.31 -7.98
N GLU A 52 -5.24 -5.14 -9.01
CA GLU A 52 -6.34 -5.82 -9.69
C GLU A 52 -7.14 -6.75 -8.77
N GLU A 53 -6.47 -7.46 -7.86
CA GLU A 53 -7.11 -8.33 -6.88
C GLU A 53 -8.00 -7.53 -5.92
N VAL A 54 -7.52 -6.37 -5.46
CA VAL A 54 -8.32 -5.45 -4.64
C VAL A 54 -9.50 -4.88 -5.42
N VAL A 55 -9.31 -4.49 -6.69
CA VAL A 55 -10.40 -4.03 -7.56
C VAL A 55 -11.48 -5.10 -7.67
N LYS A 56 -11.10 -6.33 -8.04
CA LYS A 56 -12.03 -7.46 -8.18
C LYS A 56 -12.79 -7.76 -6.88
N ALA A 57 -12.14 -7.60 -5.73
CA ALA A 57 -12.76 -7.84 -4.43
C ALA A 57 -13.70 -6.71 -3.97
N THR A 58 -13.51 -5.48 -4.46
CA THR A 58 -14.16 -4.28 -3.92
C THR A 58 -15.13 -3.59 -4.89
N GLU A 59 -15.12 -3.98 -6.16
CA GLU A 59 -16.01 -3.46 -7.19
C GLU A 59 -17.49 -3.59 -6.79
N SER A 60 -18.27 -2.56 -7.12
CA SER A 60 -19.69 -2.51 -6.89
C SER A 60 -20.43 -3.46 -7.84
N THR A 61 -21.37 -4.20 -7.27
CA THR A 61 -22.28 -5.05 -8.07
C THR A 61 -23.34 -4.23 -8.79
N ASP A 62 -23.65 -3.05 -8.23
CA ASP A 62 -24.70 -2.16 -8.74
C ASP A 62 -24.15 -1.15 -9.75
N TYR A 63 -22.86 -0.84 -9.65
CA TYR A 63 -22.16 0.15 -10.49
C TYR A 63 -20.79 -0.42 -10.95
N PRO A 64 -20.75 -1.25 -12.00
CA PRO A 64 -19.51 -1.77 -12.54
C PRO A 64 -18.55 -0.64 -12.93
N GLY A 65 -17.25 -0.82 -12.67
CA GLY A 65 -16.22 0.20 -12.81
C GLY A 65 -16.05 1.11 -11.59
N GLU A 66 -16.94 1.04 -10.60
CA GLU A 66 -16.89 1.82 -9.36
C GLU A 66 -16.65 0.92 -8.14
N THR A 67 -15.85 1.38 -7.20
CA THR A 67 -15.63 0.73 -5.90
C THR A 67 -16.41 1.47 -4.82
N TYR A 68 -17.16 0.74 -3.99
CA TYR A 68 -17.89 1.31 -2.87
C TYR A 68 -17.06 1.30 -1.57
N ILE A 69 -17.07 2.41 -0.84
CA ILE A 69 -16.20 2.62 0.34
C ILE A 69 -16.30 1.51 1.39
N LEU A 70 -17.50 0.98 1.70
CA LEU A 70 -17.64 -0.06 2.73
C LEU A 70 -16.97 -1.37 2.33
N LYS A 71 -17.08 -1.76 1.06
CA LYS A 71 -16.39 -2.96 0.54
C LYS A 71 -14.88 -2.75 0.58
N PHE A 72 -14.43 -1.57 0.19
CA PHE A 72 -13.02 -1.20 0.21
C PHE A 72 -12.42 -1.25 1.61
N ILE A 73 -13.04 -0.56 2.58
CA ILE A 73 -12.61 -0.56 3.99
C ILE A 73 -12.54 -1.98 4.53
N ALA A 74 -13.59 -2.78 4.34
CA ALA A 74 -13.63 -4.15 4.85
C ALA A 74 -12.50 -5.02 4.29
N HIS A 75 -12.25 -4.95 2.98
CA HIS A 75 -11.23 -5.76 2.33
C HIS A 75 -9.81 -5.27 2.65
N VAL A 76 -9.54 -3.97 2.50
CA VAL A 76 -8.21 -3.39 2.70
C VAL A 76 -7.78 -3.46 4.17
N SER A 77 -8.70 -3.33 5.13
CA SER A 77 -8.38 -3.52 6.55
C SER A 77 -7.78 -4.91 6.81
N GLN A 78 -8.33 -5.96 6.19
CA GLN A 78 -7.81 -7.32 6.35
C GLN A 78 -6.42 -7.47 5.74
N LEU A 79 -6.23 -6.96 4.51
CA LEU A 79 -4.91 -6.99 3.85
C LEU A 79 -3.83 -6.29 4.67
N LEU A 80 -4.15 -5.14 5.25
CA LEU A 80 -3.23 -4.37 6.09
C LEU A 80 -2.91 -5.09 7.41
N MET A 81 -3.92 -5.67 8.07
CA MET A 81 -3.71 -6.50 9.27
C MET A 81 -2.86 -7.74 8.96
N ASP A 82 -2.91 -8.27 7.74
CA ASP A 82 -2.06 -9.37 7.28
C ASP A 82 -0.72 -8.92 6.70
N ARG A 83 -0.37 -7.64 6.88
CA ARG A 83 0.88 -6.99 6.46
C ARG A 83 1.16 -7.18 4.95
N GLN A 84 0.11 -7.25 4.14
CA GLN A 84 0.20 -7.30 2.68
C GLN A 84 0.56 -5.92 2.13
N MET A 85 1.25 -5.89 0.97
CA MET A 85 1.66 -4.66 0.27
C MET A 85 2.57 -3.72 1.09
N GLU A 86 3.16 -4.22 2.18
CA GLU A 86 4.03 -3.40 3.03
C GLU A 86 5.33 -3.04 2.29
N PRO A 87 5.79 -1.77 2.36
CA PRO A 87 7.08 -1.40 1.79
C PRO A 87 8.21 -2.32 2.28
N ALA A 88 9.10 -2.71 1.36
CA ALA A 88 10.31 -3.45 1.71
C ALA A 88 11.18 -2.65 2.69
N SER A 89 11.83 -3.35 3.62
CA SER A 89 12.74 -2.69 4.56
C SER A 89 13.96 -2.11 3.84
N SER A 90 14.61 -1.13 4.46
CA SER A 90 15.82 -0.51 3.89
C SER A 90 16.95 -1.53 3.70
N GLU A 91 17.02 -2.54 4.57
CA GLU A 91 17.99 -3.63 4.50
C GLU A 91 17.71 -4.50 3.27
N LYS A 92 16.46 -4.91 3.06
CA LYS A 92 16.07 -5.71 1.90
C LYS A 92 16.29 -4.96 0.58
N LEU A 93 16.02 -3.65 0.55
CA LEU A 93 16.31 -2.82 -0.62
C LEU A 93 17.82 -2.73 -0.88
N LEU A 94 18.63 -2.56 0.17
CA LEU A 94 20.08 -2.51 0.04
C LEU A 94 20.65 -3.82 -0.51
N GLU A 95 20.21 -4.96 0.02
CA GLU A 95 20.59 -6.29 -0.48
C GLU A 95 20.25 -6.46 -1.97
N ALA A 96 19.08 -5.98 -2.40
CA ALA A 96 18.68 -6.03 -3.81
C ALA A 96 19.61 -5.17 -4.70
N PHE A 97 19.97 -3.95 -4.29
CA PHE A 97 20.92 -3.12 -5.03
C PHE A 97 22.32 -3.73 -5.09
N GLU A 98 22.78 -4.38 -4.01
CA GLU A 98 24.09 -5.03 -3.97
C GLU A 98 24.17 -6.22 -4.95
N ILE A 99 23.07 -6.94 -5.18
CA ILE A 99 23.00 -7.98 -6.23
C ILE A 99 23.21 -7.39 -7.63
N LEU A 100 22.75 -6.16 -7.86
CA LEU A 100 22.88 -5.45 -9.15
C LEU A 100 24.26 -4.81 -9.36
N ASP A 101 25.13 -4.83 -8.34
CA ASP A 101 26.45 -4.20 -8.36
C ASP A 101 27.57 -5.18 -7.96
N PRO A 102 27.91 -6.14 -8.85
CA PRO A 102 28.94 -7.13 -8.57
C PRO A 102 30.34 -6.52 -8.43
N GLU A 103 30.54 -5.30 -8.92
CA GLU A 103 31.81 -4.56 -8.82
C GLU A 103 31.91 -3.74 -7.52
N ASN A 104 30.87 -3.74 -6.69
CA ASN A 104 30.81 -3.04 -5.40
C ASN A 104 31.11 -1.53 -5.51
N LYS A 105 30.59 -0.89 -6.56
CA LYS A 105 30.64 0.55 -6.81
C LYS A 105 29.79 1.37 -5.83
N LYS A 106 28.75 0.76 -5.23
CA LYS A 106 27.72 1.36 -4.36
C LYS A 106 26.80 2.37 -5.05
N TYR A 107 26.80 2.38 -6.38
CA TYR A 107 25.89 3.16 -7.22
C TYR A 107 25.59 2.43 -8.52
N LEU A 108 24.44 2.71 -9.14
CA LEU A 108 24.11 2.31 -10.51
C LEU A 108 24.16 3.53 -11.43
N THR A 109 24.45 3.33 -12.72
CA THR A 109 24.31 4.39 -13.71
C THR A 109 22.85 4.53 -14.13
N LYS A 110 22.47 5.71 -14.62
CA LYS A 110 21.11 5.97 -15.12
C LYS A 110 20.73 5.00 -16.24
N GLU A 111 21.65 4.71 -17.16
CA GLU A 111 21.41 3.85 -18.31
C GLU A 111 21.16 2.40 -17.88
N TYR A 112 21.98 1.88 -16.97
CA TYR A 112 21.83 0.50 -16.50
C TYR A 112 20.56 0.33 -15.67
N PHE A 113 20.33 1.23 -14.70
CA PHE A 113 19.13 1.14 -13.87
C PHE A 113 17.85 1.40 -14.67
N GLY A 114 17.85 2.37 -15.59
CA GLY A 114 16.74 2.62 -16.49
C GLY A 114 16.39 1.43 -17.36
N LYS A 115 17.39 0.69 -17.87
CA LYS A 115 17.16 -0.56 -18.58
C LYS A 115 16.47 -1.60 -17.71
N LEU A 116 16.97 -1.82 -16.49
CA LEU A 116 16.36 -2.79 -15.56
C LEU A 116 14.90 -2.44 -15.26
N MET A 117 14.62 -1.18 -14.96
CA MET A 117 13.27 -0.71 -14.64
C MET A 117 12.32 -0.77 -15.84
N ALA A 118 12.83 -0.77 -17.07
CA ALA A 118 12.03 -0.86 -18.30
C ALA A 118 11.85 -2.29 -18.85
N GLU A 119 12.60 -3.28 -18.34
CA GLU A 119 12.62 -4.64 -18.89
C GLU A 119 12.25 -5.72 -17.86
N GLU A 120 12.51 -5.49 -16.57
CA GLU A 120 12.35 -6.49 -15.50
C GLU A 120 11.14 -6.18 -14.61
N GLY A 121 10.49 -7.24 -14.09
CA GLY A 121 9.39 -7.10 -13.13
C GLY A 121 8.13 -6.46 -13.75
N GLU A 122 7.63 -5.40 -13.12
CA GLU A 122 6.55 -4.54 -13.64
C GLU A 122 7.19 -3.34 -14.34
N PRO A 123 7.29 -3.35 -15.69
CA PRO A 123 8.10 -2.38 -16.40
C PRO A 123 7.54 -0.97 -16.31
N PHE A 124 8.43 -0.01 -16.07
CA PHE A 124 8.09 1.40 -16.02
C PHE A 124 7.91 1.93 -17.43
N THR A 125 6.92 2.80 -17.59
CA THR A 125 6.77 3.68 -18.74
C THR A 125 7.86 4.76 -18.75
N GLN A 126 8.08 5.39 -19.90
CA GLN A 126 9.05 6.48 -20.00
C GLN A 126 8.70 7.65 -19.07
N GLU A 127 7.40 7.94 -18.94
CA GLU A 127 6.87 8.97 -18.05
C GLU A 127 7.15 8.65 -16.57
N GLU A 128 7.00 7.40 -16.15
CA GLU A 128 7.31 6.97 -14.78
C GLU A 128 8.81 7.03 -14.49
N LEU A 129 9.65 6.62 -15.45
CA LEU A 129 11.10 6.77 -15.35
C LEU A 129 11.49 8.24 -15.20
N ASP A 130 10.92 9.12 -16.03
CA ASP A 130 11.22 10.55 -16.00
C ASP A 130 10.76 11.22 -14.70
N ALA A 131 9.66 10.75 -14.10
CA ALA A 131 9.22 11.17 -12.77
C ALA A 131 10.12 10.65 -11.64
N MET A 132 10.72 9.47 -11.81
CA MET A 132 11.61 8.84 -10.82
C MET A 132 13.00 9.49 -10.78
N TRP A 133 13.55 9.91 -11.93
CA TRP A 133 14.94 10.41 -12.02
C TRP A 133 15.31 11.54 -11.05
N PRO A 134 14.48 12.57 -10.84
CA PRO A 134 14.78 13.65 -9.90
C PRO A 134 14.91 13.17 -8.44
N VAL A 135 14.30 12.03 -8.10
CA VAL A 135 14.34 11.44 -6.76
C VAL A 135 15.54 10.50 -6.62
N ALA A 136 15.86 9.73 -7.67
CA ALA A 136 16.87 8.69 -7.63
C ALA A 136 18.31 9.19 -7.88
N ILE A 137 18.48 10.20 -8.74
CA ILE A 137 19.79 10.61 -9.23
C ILE A 137 20.42 11.66 -8.29
N ASP A 138 21.67 11.43 -7.91
CA ASP A 138 22.50 12.46 -7.30
C ASP A 138 22.92 13.49 -8.37
N PRO A 139 22.54 14.77 -8.24
CA PRO A 139 22.79 15.80 -9.25
C PRO A 139 24.28 16.10 -9.46
N ILE A 140 25.16 15.73 -8.52
CA ILE A 140 26.61 15.96 -8.64
C ILE A 140 27.25 14.87 -9.50
N THR A 141 26.92 13.60 -9.21
CA THR A 141 27.56 12.45 -9.87
C THR A 141 26.83 11.99 -11.12
N GLY A 142 25.54 12.31 -11.27
CA GLY A 142 24.68 11.80 -12.34
C GLY A 142 24.34 10.31 -12.19
N ASN A 143 24.75 9.69 -11.09
CA ASN A 143 24.50 8.28 -10.78
C ASN A 143 23.36 8.13 -9.76
N ILE A 144 23.03 6.88 -9.44
CA ILE A 144 22.03 6.51 -8.43
C ILE A 144 22.76 5.81 -7.27
N PRO A 145 23.22 6.55 -6.25
CA PRO A 145 23.82 5.96 -5.06
C PRO A 145 22.76 5.24 -4.21
N PHE A 146 23.01 3.99 -3.80
CA PHE A 146 21.97 3.15 -3.18
C PHE A 146 21.43 3.77 -1.90
N THR A 147 22.32 4.16 -0.99
CA THR A 147 21.93 4.75 0.30
C THR A 147 21.19 6.07 0.12
N PHE A 148 21.56 6.87 -0.88
CA PHE A 148 20.85 8.09 -1.20
C PHE A 148 19.42 7.77 -1.64
N TYR A 149 19.26 6.93 -2.66
CA TYR A 149 17.95 6.64 -3.21
C TYR A 149 17.04 5.92 -2.22
N ILE A 150 17.55 4.91 -1.50
CA ILE A 150 16.80 4.22 -0.43
C ILE A 150 16.33 5.24 0.61
N ASN A 151 17.17 6.20 1.01
CA ASN A 151 16.74 7.23 1.96
C ASN A 151 15.63 8.14 1.42
N GLN A 152 15.57 8.40 0.11
CA GLN A 152 14.44 9.12 -0.50
C GLN A 152 13.16 8.28 -0.52
N LEU A 153 13.29 6.96 -0.69
CA LEU A 153 12.16 6.02 -0.67
C LEU A 153 11.65 5.73 0.75
N ARG A 154 12.40 6.10 1.79
CA ARG A 154 12.02 5.85 3.18
C ARG A 154 10.87 6.75 3.60
N HIS A 155 9.66 6.25 3.38
CA HIS A 155 8.48 6.65 4.12
C HIS A 155 8.18 5.55 5.15
N LYS A 156 7.92 5.92 6.41
CA LYS A 156 7.37 4.99 7.42
C LYS A 156 5.87 5.24 7.56
N PRO A 157 5.02 4.57 6.77
CA PRO A 157 3.59 4.71 6.93
C PRO A 157 3.18 4.10 8.28
N LYS A 158 2.41 4.86 9.06
CA LYS A 158 1.89 4.37 10.35
C LYS A 158 0.78 3.34 10.18
N ILE A 159 0.28 3.15 8.96
CA ILE A 159 -0.90 2.32 8.70
C ILE A 159 -0.72 0.87 9.16
N TYR A 160 0.48 0.29 9.01
CA TYR A 160 0.77 -1.07 9.45
C TYR A 160 0.92 -1.17 10.97
N GLU A 161 1.46 -0.14 11.63
CA GLU A 161 1.51 -0.08 13.11
C GLU A 161 0.10 0.01 13.69
N ILE A 162 -0.78 0.82 13.08
CA ILE A 162 -2.19 0.91 13.45
C ILE A 162 -2.88 -0.44 13.21
N ALA A 163 -2.67 -1.06 12.05
CA ALA A 163 -3.28 -2.35 11.72
C ALA A 163 -2.86 -3.46 12.68
N GLU A 164 -1.60 -3.49 13.11
CA GLU A 164 -1.09 -4.45 14.11
C GLU A 164 -1.84 -4.29 15.44
N VAL A 165 -1.99 -3.06 15.94
CA VAL A 165 -2.72 -2.77 17.19
C VAL A 165 -4.18 -3.24 17.09
N ILE A 166 -4.88 -2.91 16.00
CA ILE A 166 -6.26 -3.33 15.79
C ILE A 166 -6.39 -4.86 15.70
N LYS A 167 -5.45 -5.53 15.02
CA LYS A 167 -5.41 -7.00 14.94
C LYS A 167 -5.28 -7.63 16.32
N GLU A 168 -4.40 -7.10 17.17
CA GLU A 168 -4.21 -7.56 18.53
C GLU A 168 -5.45 -7.35 19.40
N GLU A 169 -6.10 -6.18 19.32
CA GLU A 169 -7.33 -5.87 20.04
C GLU A 169 -8.48 -6.82 19.65
N LEU A 170 -8.67 -7.08 18.36
CA LEU A 170 -9.67 -8.03 17.87
C LEU A 170 -9.40 -9.45 18.38
N ALA A 171 -8.14 -9.91 18.30
CA ALA A 171 -7.75 -11.22 18.80
C ALA A 171 -7.96 -11.35 20.33
N GLN A 172 -7.74 -10.28 21.10
CA GLN A 172 -8.04 -10.25 22.53
C GLN A 172 -9.54 -10.34 22.80
N ALA A 173 -10.35 -9.54 22.10
CA ALA A 173 -11.81 -9.56 22.25
C ALA A 173 -12.43 -10.93 21.90
N GLU A 174 -11.89 -11.64 20.90
CA GLU A 174 -12.32 -13.00 20.56
C GLU A 174 -11.98 -14.00 21.67
N ARG A 175 -10.78 -13.92 22.24
CA ARG A 175 -10.36 -14.76 23.38
C ARG A 175 -11.23 -14.53 24.61
N GLU A 176 -11.68 -13.29 24.85
CA GLU A 176 -12.58 -12.97 25.96
C GLU A 176 -14.01 -13.45 25.74
N LYS A 177 -14.52 -13.35 24.50
CA LYS A 177 -15.83 -13.91 24.13
C LYS A 177 -15.86 -15.44 24.27
N GLY A 178 -14.77 -16.12 23.90
CA GLY A 178 -14.63 -17.57 24.06
C GLY A 178 -14.52 -18.06 25.51
N LYS A 179 -14.26 -17.17 26.48
CA LYS A 179 -14.17 -17.49 27.92
C LYS A 179 -15.49 -17.35 28.69
N LYS A 180 -16.58 -16.86 28.07
CA LYS A 180 -17.89 -16.80 28.74
C LYS A 180 -18.46 -18.23 28.90
N PRO A 181 -18.69 -18.73 30.13
CA PRO A 181 -19.18 -20.08 30.33
C PRO A 181 -20.58 -20.24 29.77
N GLN A 182 -20.82 -21.38 29.12
CA GLN A 182 -22.13 -21.93 28.84
C GLN A 182 -22.92 -21.92 30.15
N GLN A 183 -23.86 -20.98 30.28
CA GLN A 183 -24.70 -20.87 31.46
C GLN A 183 -25.45 -22.19 31.59
N THR A 184 -25.10 -22.96 32.62
CA THR A 184 -25.75 -24.21 33.00
C THR A 184 -27.24 -23.92 33.22
N MET A 185 -28.09 -24.34 32.28
CA MET A 185 -29.51 -24.52 32.56
C MET A 185 -29.66 -25.83 33.31
N PHE A 186 -29.90 -25.72 34.62
CA PHE A 186 -30.58 -26.73 35.41
C PHE A 186 -32.09 -26.58 35.21
#